data_AF-A0AA41S0U7-F1
#
_entry.id   AF-A0AA41S0U7-F1
#
_cell.length_a   1.000
_cell.length_b   1.000
_cell.length_c   1.000
_cell.angle_alpha   90.00
_cell.angle_beta   90.00
_cell.angle_gamma   90.00
#
_symmetry.space_group_name_H-M   'P 1'
#
loop_
_entity.id
_entity.type
_entity.pdbx_description
1 polymer ?
#
loop_
_entity_poly.entity_id
_entity_poly.type
_entity_poly.pdbx_seq_one_letter_code
_entity_poly.pdbx_strand_id
1 'polypeptide(L)'
;MTSTSTHLPNLVRITLKNCGNCERLPAFGALKFLRYLHMEGFGGVKHIGDEFYRSNEEASNNEEARFPSLVELHITSFSNLEKWIGDRKSSSFSCLEVLEVRLCPKLSITPTEFPSLKHSEISIELLMDPNLKSLPLIWNNNVVTYLVVSRCNAFVGFHPDNDEGEQPDLSNDHLSRIDIYSCPSLTKLPAFRGLNSLTHLALEECSSIQSLPDGIQNLPALETLRIGGFSEDLVSFPFPAATGSDGEQYFVSLRELKISGWPTLRAAVLPDQLQLLTSLQCFTIRGFPCLSSLPEWFGKFSSLRTLSIEYCKKLKYLPSKEQMLSLTSLENLNIGNSPLLLERCCSGNEEWHKIAHLKQVTSSSPSLLDHITRNMNEELEALRRSGIFSNQNKEKCWTDSSGRNCFMLFPKSFNICWEHETRYWKWLSITEPSASDDAEIEVPELVDVCWLDVRGKLDISKLSPGVNYEVVFVVMFRERSYGWHIPVDLCLELPGGQRQVQKVVLESMPKLKWIEIRVGDFETPQQPGGDDQQTEINFWLFEHEVLNSKKGLVIEGAIIRPKK
;
A
#
# COMPACT_ATOMS: atom_id res chain seq x y z
N MET A 1 16.62 34.27 -20.49
CA MET A 1 15.51 33.47 -21.04
C MET A 1 14.33 34.40 -21.19
N THR A 2 13.90 34.64 -22.43
CA THR A 2 12.81 35.54 -22.82
C THR A 2 11.47 35.05 -22.28
N SER A 3 10.56 35.98 -22.01
CA SER A 3 9.23 35.78 -21.38
C SER A 3 8.44 34.58 -21.94
N THR A 4 8.27 33.53 -21.13
CA THR A 4 7.52 32.31 -21.45
C THR A 4 6.02 32.56 -21.72
N SER A 5 5.45 33.63 -21.16
CA SER A 5 4.02 33.96 -21.31
C SER A 5 3.67 34.45 -22.72
N THR A 6 4.64 35.00 -23.46
CA THR A 6 4.41 35.54 -24.81
C THR A 6 4.33 34.46 -25.90
N HIS A 7 4.92 33.28 -25.65
CA HIS A 7 5.04 32.22 -26.66
C HIS A 7 3.98 31.12 -26.51
N LEU A 8 3.45 30.89 -25.30
CA LEU A 8 2.49 29.81 -25.00
C LEU A 8 1.34 30.32 -24.10
N PRO A 9 0.55 31.30 -24.55
CA PRO A 9 -0.40 32.00 -23.68
C PRO A 9 -1.54 31.10 -23.17
N ASN A 10 -1.94 30.06 -23.90
CA ASN A 10 -3.08 29.20 -23.58
C ASN A 10 -2.69 27.87 -22.91
N LEU A 11 -1.49 27.78 -22.34
CA LEU A 11 -0.95 26.53 -21.83
C LEU A 11 -1.63 26.14 -20.50
N VAL A 12 -2.35 25.01 -20.50
CA VAL A 12 -3.15 24.53 -19.35
C VAL A 12 -2.42 23.48 -18.52
N ARG A 13 -1.57 22.67 -19.15
CA ARG A 13 -0.84 21.58 -18.48
C ARG A 13 0.61 21.58 -18.94
N ILE A 14 1.51 21.45 -17.97
CA ILE A 14 2.94 21.29 -18.19
C ILE A 14 3.40 20.05 -17.43
N THR A 15 4.10 19.17 -18.12
CA THR A 15 4.81 18.04 -17.51
C THR A 15 6.24 18.06 -18.02
N LEU A 16 7.18 18.26 -17.11
CA LEU A 16 8.61 18.27 -17.38
C LEU A 16 9.24 17.10 -16.64
N LYS A 17 9.96 16.24 -17.37
CA LYS A 17 10.62 15.05 -16.81
C LYS A 17 12.08 15.02 -17.17
N ASN A 18 12.90 14.44 -16.30
CA ASN A 18 14.33 14.21 -16.51
C ASN A 18 15.11 15.49 -16.87
N CYS A 19 14.74 16.62 -16.28
CA CYS A 19 15.38 17.92 -16.51
C CYS A 19 16.66 18.11 -15.66
N GLY A 20 17.55 17.12 -15.67
CA GLY A 20 18.70 17.02 -14.77
C GLY A 20 19.67 18.20 -14.82
N ASN A 21 19.89 18.75 -16.03
CA ASN A 21 20.82 19.87 -16.27
C ASN A 21 20.19 21.25 -16.05
N CYS A 22 18.91 21.30 -15.69
CA CYS A 22 18.22 22.57 -15.47
C CYS A 22 18.64 23.15 -14.10
N GLU A 23 19.29 24.31 -14.11
CA GLU A 23 19.74 24.99 -12.89
C GLU A 23 18.72 26.01 -12.35
N ARG A 24 17.79 26.47 -13.20
CA ARG A 24 16.80 27.49 -12.87
C ARG A 24 15.46 27.18 -13.52
N LEU A 25 14.38 27.34 -12.77
CA LEU A 25 13.04 27.17 -13.30
C LEU A 25 12.63 28.37 -14.17
N PRO A 26 11.87 28.13 -15.26
CA PRO A 26 11.17 29.19 -15.97
C PRO A 26 10.12 29.88 -15.09
N ALA A 27 9.71 31.08 -15.52
CA ALA A 27 8.65 31.87 -14.91
C ALA A 27 7.26 31.29 -15.22
N PHE A 28 6.95 30.11 -14.69
CA PHE A 28 5.64 29.47 -14.88
C PHE A 28 4.51 30.28 -14.25
N GLY A 29 4.79 31.08 -13.22
CA GLY A 29 3.78 31.92 -12.54
C GLY A 29 3.15 32.99 -13.44
N ALA A 30 3.80 33.32 -14.56
CA ALA A 30 3.28 34.24 -15.57
C ALA A 30 2.23 33.59 -16.51
N LEU A 31 2.03 32.27 -16.44
CA LEU A 31 1.10 31.54 -17.30
C LEU A 31 -0.32 31.59 -16.70
N LYS A 32 -1.15 32.49 -17.24
CA LYS A 32 -2.47 32.82 -16.69
C LYS A 32 -3.49 31.66 -16.73
N PHE A 33 -3.33 30.69 -17.63
CA PHE A 33 -4.27 29.55 -17.78
C PHE A 33 -3.71 28.21 -17.32
N LEU A 34 -2.50 28.19 -16.74
CA LEU A 34 -1.87 26.96 -16.30
C LEU A 34 -2.64 26.39 -15.10
N ARG A 35 -3.17 25.17 -15.25
CA ARG A 35 -3.91 24.43 -14.21
C ARG A 35 -3.12 23.28 -13.61
N TYR A 36 -2.23 22.66 -14.38
CA TYR A 36 -1.48 21.48 -13.95
C TYR A 36 0.00 21.68 -14.23
N LEU A 37 0.84 21.63 -13.19
CA LEU A 37 2.29 21.71 -13.32
C LEU A 37 2.95 20.52 -12.62
N HIS A 38 3.54 19.64 -13.41
CA HIS A 38 4.32 18.52 -12.92
C HIS A 38 5.78 18.69 -13.33
N MET A 39 6.70 18.66 -12.37
CA MET A 39 8.13 18.79 -12.57
C MET A 39 8.85 17.60 -11.93
N GLU A 40 9.56 16.82 -12.74
CA GLU A 40 10.24 15.60 -12.31
C GLU A 40 11.72 15.60 -12.75
N GLY A 41 12.62 15.25 -11.82
CA GLY A 41 14.02 14.95 -12.14
C GLY A 41 14.89 16.19 -12.39
N PHE A 42 14.65 17.28 -11.66
CA PHE A 42 15.46 18.50 -11.72
C PHE A 42 16.67 18.39 -10.79
N GLY A 43 17.79 17.96 -11.33
CA GLY A 43 19.05 17.76 -10.58
C GLY A 43 19.82 19.05 -10.31
N GLY A 44 19.75 20.06 -11.18
CA GLY A 44 20.52 21.30 -11.04
C GLY A 44 19.87 22.39 -10.19
N VAL A 45 18.54 22.33 -9.98
CA VAL A 45 17.81 23.37 -9.24
C VAL A 45 18.09 23.25 -7.74
N LYS A 46 18.72 24.28 -7.17
CA LYS A 46 18.99 24.38 -5.73
C LYS A 46 17.97 25.22 -4.98
N HIS A 47 17.38 26.21 -5.63
CA HIS A 47 16.42 27.10 -5.00
C HIS A 47 15.26 27.35 -5.96
N ILE A 48 14.03 27.33 -5.43
CA ILE A 48 12.84 27.87 -6.10
C ILE A 48 12.57 29.23 -5.47
N GLY A 49 12.85 30.30 -6.20
CA GLY A 49 12.66 31.66 -5.75
C GLY A 49 11.70 32.45 -6.64
N ASP A 50 11.82 33.77 -6.58
CA ASP A 50 11.01 34.74 -7.32
C ASP A 50 10.91 34.44 -8.82
N GLU A 51 11.96 33.87 -9.43
CA GLU A 51 12.02 33.52 -10.84
C GLU A 51 10.96 32.51 -11.28
N PHE A 52 10.46 31.67 -10.36
CA PHE A 52 9.38 30.72 -10.63
C PHE A 52 8.04 31.43 -10.80
N TYR A 53 7.86 32.56 -10.10
CA TYR A 53 6.61 33.29 -10.01
C TYR A 53 6.50 34.44 -11.02
N ARG A 54 7.62 35.07 -11.43
CA ARG A 54 7.62 36.25 -12.30
C ARG A 54 8.64 36.17 -13.45
N SER A 55 8.31 36.77 -14.59
CA SER A 55 9.31 37.08 -15.63
C SER A 55 10.04 38.38 -15.27
N ASN A 56 11.37 38.40 -15.40
CA ASN A 56 12.23 39.55 -15.04
C ASN A 56 11.98 40.86 -15.81
N GLU A 57 11.01 40.91 -16.74
CA GLU A 57 10.83 42.03 -17.68
C GLU A 57 9.77 43.06 -17.26
N GLU A 58 9.03 42.85 -16.17
CA GLU A 58 8.01 43.80 -15.72
C GLU A 58 8.25 44.28 -14.30
N ALA A 59 8.96 45.41 -14.19
CA ALA A 59 8.91 46.30 -13.03
C ALA A 59 7.63 47.17 -13.08
N SER A 60 6.49 46.57 -13.43
CA SER A 60 5.20 47.25 -13.37
C SER A 60 4.62 47.04 -11.97
N ASN A 61 4.10 48.10 -11.37
CA ASN A 61 3.46 48.10 -10.05
C ASN A 61 2.12 47.33 -10.03
N ASN A 62 1.89 46.40 -10.97
CA ASN A 62 0.64 45.69 -11.08
C ASN A 62 0.63 44.46 -10.16
N GLU A 63 -0.40 44.41 -9.32
CA GLU A 63 -0.80 43.28 -8.48
C GLU A 63 -1.38 42.13 -9.32
N GLU A 64 -0.75 41.76 -10.45
CA GLU A 64 -1.23 40.62 -11.23
C GLU A 64 -1.02 39.32 -10.44
N ALA A 65 -2.13 38.60 -10.22
CA ALA A 65 -2.14 37.31 -9.53
C ALA A 65 -1.23 36.31 -10.26
N ARG A 66 -0.35 35.65 -9.50
CA ARG A 66 0.63 34.69 -10.03
C ARG A 66 0.08 33.30 -9.86
N PHE A 67 0.24 32.45 -10.88
CA PHE A 67 -0.50 31.18 -10.94
C PHE A 67 -2.01 31.36 -10.68
N PRO A 68 -2.70 32.25 -11.42
CA PRO A 68 -4.08 32.61 -11.12
C PRO A 68 -5.10 31.48 -11.39
N SER A 69 -4.65 30.36 -11.98
CA SER A 69 -5.49 29.21 -12.32
C SER A 69 -4.86 27.86 -11.97
N LEU A 70 -3.70 27.83 -11.30
CA LEU A 70 -3.01 26.57 -11.01
C LEU A 70 -3.78 25.78 -9.96
N VAL A 71 -4.13 24.54 -10.28
CA VAL A 71 -4.92 23.60 -9.46
C VAL A 71 -4.01 22.54 -8.84
N GLU A 72 -3.07 21.98 -9.60
CA GLU A 72 -2.18 20.92 -9.13
C GLU A 72 -0.71 21.27 -9.40
N LEU A 73 0.12 21.14 -8.37
CA LEU A 73 1.57 21.33 -8.43
C LEU A 73 2.28 20.09 -7.89
N HIS A 74 3.06 19.41 -8.73
CA HIS A 74 3.89 18.26 -8.35
C HIS A 74 5.37 18.59 -8.55
N ILE A 75 6.17 18.45 -7.50
CA ILE A 75 7.62 18.63 -7.47
C ILE A 75 8.24 17.29 -7.07
N THR A 76 8.81 16.57 -8.05
CA THR A 76 9.30 15.20 -7.85
C THR A 76 10.79 15.09 -8.21
N SER A 77 11.58 14.40 -7.41
CA SER A 77 12.98 14.07 -7.71
C SER A 77 13.89 15.30 -7.89
N PHE A 78 13.68 16.38 -7.12
CA PHE A 78 14.60 17.52 -7.10
C PHE A 78 15.78 17.25 -6.16
N SER A 79 16.81 16.61 -6.70
CA SER A 79 17.91 16.01 -5.91
C SER A 79 18.76 17.01 -5.13
N ASN A 80 18.81 18.28 -5.59
CA ASN A 80 19.62 19.33 -4.99
C ASN A 80 18.80 20.52 -4.45
N LEU A 81 17.48 20.45 -4.48
CA LEU A 81 16.63 21.55 -4.05
C LEU A 81 16.74 21.73 -2.53
N GLU A 82 17.30 22.85 -2.11
CA GLU A 82 17.53 23.22 -0.71
C GLU A 82 16.43 24.13 -0.16
N LYS A 83 15.94 25.08 -0.98
CA LYS A 83 15.00 26.12 -0.51
C LYS A 83 13.90 26.36 -1.53
N TRP A 84 12.66 26.38 -1.08
CA TRP A 84 11.53 26.90 -1.83
C TRP A 84 10.95 28.11 -1.09
N ILE A 85 11.20 29.30 -1.64
CA ILE A 85 10.84 30.56 -1.03
C ILE A 85 9.51 31.04 -1.63
N GLY A 86 8.56 31.38 -0.76
CA GLY A 86 7.25 31.90 -1.14
C GLY A 86 7.30 33.30 -1.74
N ASP A 87 6.26 33.67 -2.47
CA ASP A 87 6.06 35.01 -2.97
C ASP A 87 5.70 35.98 -1.83
N ARG A 88 6.62 36.91 -1.52
CA ARG A 88 6.53 37.85 -0.40
C ARG A 88 5.33 38.82 -0.44
N LYS A 89 4.56 38.85 -1.54
CA LYS A 89 3.40 39.73 -1.75
C LYS A 89 2.06 38.99 -1.79
N SER A 90 2.05 37.72 -1.37
CA SER A 90 0.86 36.98 -0.94
C SER A 90 -0.30 36.81 -1.98
N SER A 91 -0.06 37.00 -3.27
CA SER A 91 -1.09 36.87 -4.33
C SER A 91 -0.87 35.69 -5.28
N SER A 92 0.02 34.77 -4.89
CA SER A 92 0.32 33.55 -5.65
C SER A 92 -0.62 32.40 -5.28
N PHE A 93 -0.88 31.49 -6.24
CA PHE A 93 -1.62 30.23 -6.04
C PHE A 93 -3.08 30.41 -5.60
N SER A 94 -3.84 31.25 -6.32
CA SER A 94 -5.23 31.54 -5.95
C SER A 94 -6.22 30.38 -6.13
N CYS A 95 -5.83 29.32 -6.84
CA CYS A 95 -6.69 28.17 -7.16
C CYS A 95 -6.05 26.82 -6.81
N LEU A 96 -4.95 26.79 -6.06
CA LEU A 96 -4.19 25.56 -5.84
C LEU A 96 -4.92 24.63 -4.89
N GLU A 97 -5.21 23.41 -5.35
CA GLU A 97 -5.88 22.37 -4.60
C GLU A 97 -4.91 21.28 -4.14
N VAL A 98 -3.91 20.91 -4.95
CA VAL A 98 -2.98 19.80 -4.63
C VAL A 98 -1.53 20.25 -4.72
N LEU A 99 -0.74 19.95 -3.68
CA LEU A 99 0.70 20.18 -3.65
C LEU A 99 1.48 18.90 -3.27
N GLU A 100 2.07 18.25 -4.26
CA GLU A 100 2.85 17.03 -4.02
C GLU A 100 4.36 17.32 -4.10
N VAL A 101 5.14 16.93 -3.09
CA VAL A 101 6.60 17.12 -3.06
C VAL A 101 7.31 15.80 -2.74
N ARG A 102 7.75 15.06 -3.75
CA ARG A 102 8.37 13.73 -3.60
C ARG A 102 9.85 13.75 -3.93
N LEU A 103 10.67 12.96 -3.22
CA LEU A 103 12.08 12.74 -3.57
C LEU A 103 12.89 14.06 -3.72
N CYS A 104 12.68 15.02 -2.82
CA CYS A 104 13.38 16.32 -2.74
C CYS A 104 14.31 16.36 -1.50
N PRO A 105 15.41 15.58 -1.48
CA PRO A 105 16.15 15.26 -0.26
C PRO A 105 16.77 16.44 0.47
N LYS A 106 17.08 17.55 -0.21
CA LYS A 106 17.77 18.69 0.42
C LYS A 106 16.82 19.79 0.91
N LEU A 107 15.51 19.67 0.67
CA LEU A 107 14.57 20.75 0.87
C LEU A 107 14.39 21.03 2.37
N SER A 108 14.79 22.21 2.82
CA SER A 108 14.72 22.62 4.23
C SER A 108 13.79 23.81 4.48
N ILE A 109 13.51 24.63 3.46
CA ILE A 109 12.65 25.82 3.55
C ILE A 109 11.51 25.70 2.55
N THR A 110 10.28 26.01 2.97
CA THR A 110 9.07 26.05 2.13
C THR A 110 8.32 27.37 2.29
N PRO A 111 7.44 27.77 1.34
CA PRO A 111 6.59 28.94 1.48
C PRO A 111 5.65 28.82 2.70
N THR A 112 5.56 29.89 3.49
CA THR A 112 4.77 29.94 4.74
C THR A 112 3.35 30.46 4.56
N GLU A 113 3.03 31.05 3.40
CA GLU A 113 1.75 31.75 3.15
C GLU A 113 1.14 31.34 1.81
N PHE A 114 -0.08 30.79 1.83
CA PHE A 114 -0.91 30.46 0.65
C PHE A 114 -2.26 31.23 0.74
N PRO A 115 -2.32 32.50 0.30
CA PRO A 115 -3.19 33.50 0.94
C PRO A 115 -4.59 33.63 0.34
N SER A 116 -4.86 32.96 -0.78
CA SER A 116 -6.15 33.05 -1.49
C SER A 116 -7.02 31.79 -1.38
N LEU A 117 -6.61 30.81 -0.57
CA LEU A 117 -7.28 29.51 -0.50
C LEU A 117 -8.48 29.53 0.43
N LYS A 118 -9.61 29.98 -0.14
CA LYS A 118 -10.93 29.79 0.46
C LYS A 118 -11.46 28.45 -0.05
N HIS A 119 -11.32 27.38 0.75
CA HIS A 119 -11.94 26.04 0.60
C HIS A 119 -11.16 24.93 -0.12
N SER A 120 -9.83 24.96 -0.22
CA SER A 120 -9.07 23.86 -0.86
C SER A 120 -8.19 23.10 0.13
N GLU A 121 -8.30 21.77 0.12
CA GLU A 121 -7.52 20.86 0.95
C GLU A 121 -6.07 20.73 0.43
N ILE A 122 -5.12 21.52 0.95
CA ILE A 122 -3.71 21.28 0.62
C ILE A 122 -3.25 19.99 1.30
N SER A 123 -2.88 19.01 0.47
CA SER A 123 -2.03 17.90 0.86
C SER A 123 -0.55 18.27 0.71
N ILE A 124 0.30 17.83 1.63
CA ILE A 124 1.76 17.80 1.47
C ILE A 124 2.19 16.35 1.69
N GLU A 125 2.70 15.70 0.65
CA GLU A 125 3.20 14.32 0.73
C GLU A 125 4.71 14.25 0.55
N LEU A 126 5.44 14.00 1.63
CA LEU A 126 6.89 13.81 1.66
C LEU A 126 7.20 12.32 1.75
N LEU A 127 7.63 11.73 0.64
CA LEU A 127 7.78 10.29 0.49
C LEU A 127 9.21 9.91 0.10
N MET A 128 9.79 8.98 0.86
CA MET A 128 11.08 8.35 0.58
C MET A 128 12.25 9.34 0.49
N ASP A 129 12.21 10.42 1.29
CA ASP A 129 13.26 11.44 1.33
C ASP A 129 14.38 11.06 2.31
N PRO A 130 15.56 10.64 1.83
CA PRO A 130 16.60 10.09 2.70
C PRO A 130 17.31 11.14 3.55
N ASN A 131 17.18 12.42 3.23
CA ASN A 131 17.91 13.52 3.86
C ASN A 131 17.00 14.56 4.53
N LEU A 132 15.67 14.39 4.48
CA LEU A 132 14.73 15.25 5.19
C LEU A 132 14.97 15.06 6.70
N LYS A 133 15.56 16.05 7.36
CA LYS A 133 15.88 15.99 8.79
C LYS A 133 14.77 16.53 9.66
N SER A 134 14.15 17.62 9.24
CA SER A 134 13.09 18.27 9.99
C SER A 134 12.18 19.06 9.08
N LEU A 135 10.97 19.32 9.55
CA LEU A 135 10.04 20.25 8.92
C LEU A 135 9.92 21.51 9.77
N PRO A 136 9.96 22.72 9.15
CA PRO A 136 9.57 23.94 9.84
C PRO A 136 8.09 23.85 10.23
N LEU A 137 7.69 24.62 11.24
CA LEU A 137 6.38 24.56 11.89
C LEU A 137 5.23 24.75 10.89
N ILE A 138 4.72 23.65 10.31
CA ILE A 138 3.46 23.62 9.55
C ILE A 138 2.28 24.05 10.46
N TRP A 139 2.48 24.07 11.77
CA TRP A 139 1.45 24.41 12.75
C TRP A 139 1.04 25.89 12.78
N ASN A 140 1.80 26.79 12.15
CA ASN A 140 1.34 28.16 11.91
C ASN A 140 0.74 28.35 10.51
N ASN A 141 0.57 27.26 9.74
CA ASN A 141 0.00 27.29 8.41
C ASN A 141 -1.51 27.01 8.46
N ASN A 142 -2.32 28.05 8.28
CA ASN A 142 -3.78 27.95 8.30
C ASN A 142 -4.40 27.34 7.03
N VAL A 143 -3.61 26.62 6.22
CA VAL A 143 -4.01 26.21 4.87
C VAL A 143 -3.73 24.74 4.59
N VAL A 144 -2.75 24.12 5.28
CA VAL A 144 -2.49 22.68 5.15
C VAL A 144 -3.59 21.91 5.88
N THR A 145 -4.31 21.07 5.14
CA THR A 145 -5.35 20.17 5.69
C THR A 145 -4.82 18.74 5.83
N TYR A 146 -3.93 18.31 4.94
CA TYR A 146 -3.38 16.96 4.93
C TYR A 146 -1.85 16.98 4.87
N LEU A 147 -1.20 16.30 5.83
CA LEU A 147 0.24 16.12 5.85
C LEU A 147 0.57 14.63 5.86
N VAL A 148 1.40 14.18 4.92
CA VAL A 148 1.97 12.83 4.87
C VAL A 148 3.49 12.91 4.91
N VAL A 149 4.10 12.18 5.83
CA VAL A 149 5.55 11.94 5.87
C VAL A 149 5.77 10.44 5.89
N SER A 150 6.31 9.86 4.83
CA SER A 150 6.49 8.40 4.73
C SER A 150 7.88 8.02 4.29
N ARG A 151 8.50 7.06 4.99
CA ARG A 151 9.82 6.50 4.63
C ARG A 151 10.94 7.55 4.55
N CYS A 152 10.82 8.62 5.33
CA CYS A 152 11.84 9.66 5.45
C CYS A 152 12.84 9.27 6.55
N ASN A 153 13.89 8.54 6.16
CA ASN A 153 14.78 7.87 7.12
C ASN A 153 15.55 8.82 8.03
N ALA A 154 15.85 10.04 7.58
CA ALA A 154 16.56 11.03 8.38
C ALA A 154 15.64 11.95 9.21
N PHE A 155 14.31 11.79 9.10
CA PHE A 155 13.35 12.73 9.70
C PHE A 155 13.33 12.57 11.21
N VAL A 156 13.85 13.56 11.93
CA VAL A 156 13.99 13.57 13.40
C VAL A 156 12.77 14.16 14.10
N GLY A 157 12.01 15.00 13.39
CA GLY A 157 10.81 15.64 13.88
C GLY A 157 10.62 17.04 13.31
N PHE A 158 9.88 17.85 14.04
CA PHE A 158 9.56 19.21 13.65
C PHE A 158 10.39 20.17 14.52
N HIS A 159 11.09 21.11 13.90
CA HIS A 159 11.96 22.06 14.61
C HIS A 159 11.55 23.51 14.27
N PRO A 160 11.45 24.42 15.27
CA PRO A 160 11.47 25.84 14.98
C PRO A 160 12.85 26.22 14.41
N ASP A 161 12.89 27.16 13.47
CA ASP A 161 14.14 27.72 12.92
C ASP A 161 14.94 28.53 13.97
N ASN A 162 14.36 28.79 15.16
CA ASN A 162 14.97 29.59 16.22
C ASN A 162 15.32 28.71 17.43
N ASP A 163 16.60 28.77 17.84
CA ASP A 163 17.20 28.09 19.01
C ASP A 163 16.65 28.54 20.38
N GLU A 164 15.56 29.31 20.44
CA GLU A 164 14.99 29.83 21.68
C GLU A 164 13.77 29.01 22.11
N GLY A 165 14.04 27.97 22.90
CA GLY A 165 13.33 27.40 24.05
C GLY A 165 11.80 27.45 24.27
N GLU A 166 10.99 28.16 23.50
CA GLU A 166 9.54 28.23 23.67
C GLU A 166 8.86 27.33 22.62
N GLN A 167 8.14 26.30 23.09
CA GLN A 167 7.24 25.54 22.23
C GLN A 167 6.17 26.51 21.70
N PRO A 168 6.06 26.71 20.38
CA PRO A 168 5.07 27.64 19.83
C PRO A 168 3.68 27.13 20.19
N ASP A 169 2.79 28.04 20.58
CA ASP A 169 1.38 27.74 20.85
C ASP A 169 0.72 27.34 19.51
N LEU A 170 0.27 26.08 19.43
CA LEU A 170 -0.06 25.41 18.16
C LEU A 170 -1.52 25.62 17.81
N SER A 171 -1.88 26.83 17.43
CA SER A 171 -3.22 27.08 16.91
C SER A 171 -3.24 26.84 15.40
N ASN A 172 -3.70 25.66 15.00
CA ASN A 172 -4.06 25.35 13.62
C ASN A 172 -5.44 24.72 13.57
N ASP A 173 -6.43 25.53 13.19
CA ASP A 173 -7.83 25.12 13.08
C ASP A 173 -8.18 24.54 11.69
N HIS A 174 -7.20 24.22 10.85
CA HIS A 174 -7.45 23.75 9.48
C HIS A 174 -6.85 22.37 9.18
N LEU A 175 -5.80 21.98 9.88
CA LEU A 175 -5.16 20.68 9.72
C LEU A 175 -6.12 19.57 10.16
N SER A 176 -6.65 18.81 9.19
CA SER A 176 -7.63 17.75 9.41
C SER A 176 -6.99 16.37 9.46
N ARG A 177 -5.84 16.17 8.81
CA ARG A 177 -5.19 14.88 8.76
C ARG A 177 -3.65 14.95 8.80
N ILE A 178 -3.05 14.12 9.66
CA ILE A 178 -1.60 13.92 9.75
C ILE A 178 -1.30 12.43 9.66
N ASP A 179 -0.42 12.05 8.73
CA ASP A 179 0.00 10.69 8.45
C ASP A 179 1.53 10.60 8.48
N ILE A 180 2.11 9.97 9.49
CA ILE A 180 3.56 9.73 9.58
C ILE A 180 3.82 8.23 9.65
N TYR A 181 4.55 7.71 8.66
CA TYR A 181 4.75 6.29 8.45
C TYR A 181 6.21 5.92 8.20
N SER A 182 6.69 4.85 8.82
CA SER A 182 8.01 4.26 8.55
C SER A 182 9.16 5.28 8.59
N CYS A 183 9.17 6.18 9.59
CA CYS A 183 10.20 7.20 9.81
C CYS A 183 11.09 6.80 10.99
N PRO A 184 12.17 6.02 10.79
CA PRO A 184 12.94 5.40 11.87
C PRO A 184 13.73 6.38 12.74
N SER A 185 14.09 7.57 12.25
CA SER A 185 14.82 8.59 13.04
C SER A 185 13.92 9.56 13.80
N LEU A 186 12.60 9.43 13.70
CA LEU A 186 11.67 10.35 14.36
C LEU A 186 11.72 10.14 15.87
N THR A 187 12.21 11.12 16.61
CA THR A 187 12.42 11.01 18.07
C THR A 187 11.41 11.82 18.86
N LYS A 188 10.96 12.96 18.33
CA LYS A 188 10.08 13.89 19.03
C LYS A 188 8.98 14.41 18.11
N LEU A 189 7.78 14.47 18.67
CA LEU A 189 6.65 15.19 18.13
C LEU A 189 6.37 16.38 19.05
N PRO A 190 5.80 17.48 18.53
CA PRO A 190 5.34 18.57 19.40
C PRO A 190 4.19 18.12 20.32
N ALA A 191 3.73 19.01 21.19
CA ALA A 191 2.36 18.92 21.69
C ALA A 191 1.37 18.99 20.50
N PHE A 192 0.17 18.44 20.60
CA PHE A 192 -0.89 18.64 19.59
C PHE A 192 -2.05 19.49 20.13
N ARG A 193 -1.86 20.16 21.27
CA ARG A 193 -2.84 21.08 21.85
C ARG A 193 -3.16 22.18 20.84
N GLY A 194 -4.44 22.40 20.53
CA GLY A 194 -4.90 23.46 19.63
C GLY A 194 -5.17 23.03 18.18
N LEU A 195 -4.94 21.75 17.81
CA LEU A 195 -5.33 21.21 16.50
C LEU A 195 -6.82 20.82 16.46
N ASN A 196 -7.71 21.81 16.60
CA ASN A 196 -9.14 21.57 16.86
C ASN A 196 -9.89 20.89 15.71
N SER A 197 -9.38 20.99 14.48
CA SER A 197 -9.98 20.39 13.28
C SER A 197 -9.38 19.04 12.89
N LEU A 198 -8.39 18.54 13.64
CA LEU A 198 -7.73 17.28 13.33
C LEU A 198 -8.69 16.10 13.54
N THR A 199 -9.11 15.47 12.44
CA THR A 199 -10.02 14.32 12.41
C THR A 199 -9.28 12.99 12.28
N HIS A 200 -8.10 12.99 11.68
CA HIS A 200 -7.29 11.79 11.45
C HIS A 200 -5.83 12.00 11.85
N LEU A 201 -5.30 11.07 12.65
CA LEU A 201 -3.90 11.05 13.02
C LEU A 201 -3.35 9.63 12.91
N ALA A 202 -2.28 9.48 12.14
CA ALA A 202 -1.53 8.23 12.02
C ALA A 202 -0.04 8.43 12.32
N LEU A 203 0.50 7.61 13.23
CA LEU A 203 1.90 7.52 13.63
C LEU A 203 2.29 6.04 13.67
N GLU A 204 2.68 5.45 12.54
CA GLU A 204 3.01 4.02 12.46
C GLU A 204 4.46 3.76 12.04
N GLU A 205 5.07 2.70 12.58
CA GLU A 205 6.41 2.23 12.21
C GLU A 205 7.53 3.28 12.40
N CYS A 206 7.42 4.11 13.43
CA CYS A 206 8.41 5.12 13.80
C CYS A 206 9.26 4.62 14.98
N SER A 207 10.31 3.84 14.68
CA SER A 207 11.08 3.04 15.64
C SER A 207 12.01 3.81 16.59
N SER A 208 11.97 5.15 16.61
CA SER A 208 12.71 5.97 17.60
C SER A 208 11.79 6.78 18.52
N ILE A 209 10.48 6.79 18.27
CA ILE A 209 9.52 7.49 19.12
C ILE A 209 9.36 6.72 20.44
N GLN A 210 9.45 7.44 21.56
CA GLN A 210 9.28 6.87 22.90
C GLN A 210 7.95 7.25 23.57
N SER A 211 7.25 8.28 23.08
CA SER A 211 5.98 8.75 23.64
C SER A 211 5.07 9.33 22.57
N LEU A 212 3.76 9.32 22.83
CA LEU A 212 2.79 10.05 22.01
C LEU A 212 2.88 11.57 22.25
N PRO A 213 2.38 12.38 21.30
CA PRO A 213 2.25 13.84 21.45
C PRO A 213 1.42 14.25 22.67
N ASP A 214 1.87 15.26 23.40
CA ASP A 214 1.14 15.80 24.54
C ASP A 214 -0.17 16.46 24.10
N GLY A 215 -1.27 16.16 24.81
CA GLY A 215 -2.59 16.73 24.54
C GLY A 215 -3.36 16.08 23.39
N ILE A 216 -2.82 15.01 22.78
CA ILE A 216 -3.51 14.20 21.77
C ILE A 216 -4.89 13.69 22.24
N GLN A 217 -5.02 13.39 23.53
CA GLN A 217 -6.25 12.89 24.14
C GLN A 217 -7.36 13.94 24.25
N ASN A 218 -7.03 15.23 24.11
CA ASN A 218 -7.95 16.36 24.27
C ASN A 218 -8.41 16.93 22.92
N LEU A 219 -8.07 16.27 21.80
CA LEU A 219 -8.44 16.74 20.47
C LEU A 219 -9.95 16.57 20.23
N PRO A 220 -10.70 17.68 20.01
CA PRO A 220 -12.16 17.64 20.03
C PRO A 220 -12.77 17.00 18.78
N ALA A 221 -12.09 17.02 17.63
CA ALA A 221 -12.58 16.48 16.37
C ALA A 221 -11.94 15.14 15.96
N LEU A 222 -11.03 14.58 16.77
CA LEU A 222 -10.26 13.40 16.36
C LEU A 222 -11.16 12.15 16.31
N GLU A 223 -11.44 11.68 15.10
CA GLU A 223 -12.28 10.51 14.83
C GLU A 223 -11.47 9.24 14.59
N THR A 224 -10.31 9.36 13.96
CA THR A 224 -9.43 8.24 13.61
C THR A 224 -8.03 8.41 14.20
N LEU A 225 -7.61 7.43 15.00
CA LEU A 225 -6.26 7.37 15.55
C LEU A 225 -5.58 6.05 15.17
N ARG A 226 -4.43 6.12 14.51
CA ARG A 226 -3.61 4.96 14.15
C ARG A 226 -2.21 5.13 14.72
N ILE A 227 -1.81 4.27 15.65
CA ILE A 227 -0.55 4.44 16.38
C ILE A 227 0.17 3.11 16.56
N GLY A 228 1.49 3.11 16.50
CA GLY A 228 2.27 1.93 16.89
C GLY A 228 3.52 1.68 16.08
N GLY A 229 4.21 0.58 16.36
CA GLY A 229 5.56 0.36 15.82
C GLY A 229 6.56 1.40 16.33
N PHE A 230 6.52 1.65 17.65
CA PHE A 230 7.40 2.60 18.35
C PHE A 230 8.78 2.01 18.62
N SER A 231 9.59 2.74 19.41
CA SER A 231 10.92 2.32 19.81
C SER A 231 10.96 0.91 20.40
N GLU A 232 11.95 0.14 19.93
CA GLU A 232 12.22 -1.21 20.44
C GLU A 232 12.70 -1.21 21.90
N ASP A 233 13.11 -0.06 22.44
CA ASP A 233 13.52 0.11 23.84
C ASP A 233 12.31 0.17 24.80
N LEU A 234 11.11 0.44 24.28
CA LEU A 234 9.90 0.52 25.09
C LEU A 234 9.43 -0.86 25.54
N VAL A 235 9.29 -1.03 26.86
CA VAL A 235 8.76 -2.24 27.48
C VAL A 235 7.23 -2.27 27.57
N SER A 236 6.59 -1.10 27.50
CA SER A 236 5.14 -0.90 27.59
C SER A 236 4.63 -0.01 26.46
N PHE A 237 3.32 -0.10 26.18
CA PHE A 237 2.69 0.71 25.15
C PHE A 237 2.48 2.15 25.66
N PRO A 238 3.02 3.20 24.99
CA PRO A 238 3.04 4.57 25.51
C PRO A 238 1.71 5.29 25.21
N PHE A 239 0.59 4.74 25.67
CA PHE A 239 -0.72 5.37 25.54
C PHE A 239 -0.88 6.51 26.57
N PRO A 240 -1.58 7.61 26.26
CA PRO A 240 -1.65 8.76 27.18
C PRO A 240 -2.40 8.37 28.45
N ALA A 241 -1.85 8.73 29.62
CA ALA A 241 -2.55 8.51 30.88
C ALA A 241 -3.85 9.34 30.90
N ALA A 242 -4.91 8.79 31.48
CA ALA A 242 -6.08 9.58 31.84
C ALA A 242 -5.68 10.46 33.03
N THR A 243 -5.44 11.76 32.80
CA THR A 243 -5.21 12.73 33.86
C THR A 243 -6.54 12.92 34.59
N GLY A 244 -6.69 12.21 35.71
CA GLY A 244 -7.84 12.33 36.58
C GLY A 244 -7.86 13.71 37.24
N SER A 245 -8.46 14.67 36.57
CA SER A 245 -9.04 15.87 37.15
C SER A 245 -10.39 16.11 36.50
N ASP A 246 -11.39 16.31 37.35
CA ASP A 246 -12.83 16.30 37.06
C ASP A 246 -13.22 16.99 35.75
N GLY A 247 -13.74 16.21 34.79
CA GLY A 247 -14.42 16.71 33.59
C GLY A 247 -13.61 16.78 32.29
N GLU A 248 -12.35 16.34 32.26
CA GLU A 248 -11.57 16.32 31.00
C GLU A 248 -12.13 15.32 29.98
N GLN A 249 -12.33 15.81 28.75
CA GLN A 249 -12.83 15.04 27.61
C GLN A 249 -11.71 14.17 27.02
N TYR A 250 -11.69 12.88 27.36
CA TYR A 250 -10.73 11.91 26.85
C TYR A 250 -11.21 11.28 25.53
N PHE A 251 -10.62 11.67 24.39
CA PHE A 251 -10.92 11.14 23.04
C PHE A 251 -12.43 11.07 22.72
N VAL A 252 -13.17 12.14 22.99
CA VAL A 252 -14.65 12.17 22.90
C VAL A 252 -15.22 11.85 21.52
N SER A 253 -14.50 12.26 20.47
CA SER A 253 -14.94 12.08 19.09
C SER A 253 -14.38 10.82 18.45
N LEU A 254 -13.51 10.07 19.14
CA LEU A 254 -12.82 8.93 18.55
C LEU A 254 -13.81 7.81 18.20
N ARG A 255 -13.75 7.35 16.96
CA ARG A 255 -14.59 6.28 16.38
C ARG A 255 -13.76 5.13 15.87
N GLU A 256 -12.58 5.39 15.32
CA GLU A 256 -11.65 4.38 14.83
C GLU A 256 -10.33 4.46 15.58
N LEU A 257 -9.93 3.34 16.17
CA LEU A 257 -8.62 3.16 16.79
C LEU A 257 -7.90 1.98 16.15
N LYS A 258 -6.66 2.20 15.71
CA LYS A 258 -5.73 1.15 15.32
C LYS A 258 -4.47 1.25 16.15
N ILE A 259 -4.13 0.16 16.85
CA ILE A 259 -2.89 0.06 17.62
C ILE A 259 -2.00 -1.02 17.03
N SER A 260 -0.72 -0.70 16.81
CA SER A 260 0.28 -1.62 16.29
C SER A 260 1.39 -1.86 17.32
N GLY A 261 1.61 -3.12 17.72
CA GLY A 261 2.75 -3.51 18.52
C GLY A 261 4.05 -3.54 17.72
N TRP A 262 5.15 -3.84 18.40
CA TRP A 262 6.49 -4.00 17.83
C TRP A 262 7.15 -5.26 18.38
N PRO A 263 8.19 -5.81 17.70
CA PRO A 263 8.74 -7.12 18.03
C PRO A 263 9.25 -7.27 19.47
N THR A 264 9.80 -6.20 20.06
CA THR A 264 10.35 -6.23 21.42
C THR A 264 9.34 -5.88 22.51
N LEU A 265 8.10 -5.49 22.16
CA LEU A 265 7.07 -5.12 23.13
C LEU A 265 6.75 -6.29 24.06
N ARG A 266 7.11 -6.13 25.34
CA ARG A 266 6.93 -7.17 26.37
C ARG A 266 5.57 -7.14 27.05
N ALA A 267 4.76 -6.11 26.79
CA ALA A 267 3.42 -5.99 27.33
C ALA A 267 2.57 -7.21 26.94
N ALA A 268 2.15 -7.97 27.94
CA ALA A 268 1.26 -9.13 27.78
C ALA A 268 -0.22 -8.73 27.73
N VAL A 269 -0.53 -7.45 28.01
CA VAL A 269 -1.87 -6.90 28.10
C VAL A 269 -1.89 -5.52 27.43
N LEU A 270 -3.04 -5.13 26.87
CA LEU A 270 -3.27 -3.80 26.32
C LEU A 270 -3.42 -2.75 27.45
N PRO A 271 -3.14 -1.46 27.20
CA PRO A 271 -3.33 -0.40 28.19
C PRO A 271 -4.77 -0.32 28.70
N ASP A 272 -4.96 -0.32 30.03
CA ASP A 272 -6.27 -0.26 30.66
C ASP A 272 -7.02 1.04 30.36
N GLN A 273 -6.33 2.12 30.00
CA GLN A 273 -6.93 3.41 29.63
C GLN A 273 -7.84 3.28 28.39
N LEU A 274 -7.60 2.30 27.52
CA LEU A 274 -8.42 2.03 26.35
C LEU A 274 -9.87 1.69 26.71
N GLN A 275 -10.12 1.21 27.93
CA GLN A 275 -11.48 0.91 28.43
C GLN A 275 -12.39 2.15 28.51
N LEU A 276 -11.82 3.36 28.46
CA LEU A 276 -12.55 4.62 28.51
C LEU A 276 -13.14 5.01 27.14
N LEU A 277 -12.68 4.40 26.05
CA LEU A 277 -13.02 4.76 24.68
C LEU A 277 -14.35 4.12 24.22
N THR A 278 -15.42 4.31 25.00
CA THR A 278 -16.72 3.63 24.80
C THR A 278 -17.46 3.99 23.51
N SER A 279 -17.07 5.09 22.86
CA SER A 279 -17.65 5.55 21.59
C SER A 279 -17.02 4.92 20.34
N LEU A 280 -16.02 4.04 20.50
CA LEU A 280 -15.36 3.37 19.38
C LEU A 280 -16.33 2.50 18.59
N GLN A 281 -16.23 2.60 17.27
CA GLN A 281 -16.98 1.81 16.28
C GLN A 281 -16.08 0.82 15.56
N CYS A 282 -14.81 1.15 15.36
CA CYS A 282 -13.81 0.27 14.77
C CYS A 282 -12.57 0.20 15.68
N PHE A 283 -12.17 -1.01 16.06
CA PHE A 283 -10.94 -1.22 16.83
C PHE A 283 -10.09 -2.29 16.16
N THR A 284 -8.86 -1.91 15.76
CA THR A 284 -7.87 -2.79 15.17
C THR A 284 -6.67 -2.96 16.10
N ILE A 285 -6.32 -4.21 16.41
CA ILE A 285 -5.15 -4.59 17.20
C ILE A 285 -4.21 -5.33 16.28
N ARG A 286 -3.01 -4.80 16.05
CA ARG A 286 -2.04 -5.38 15.12
C ARG A 286 -0.72 -5.69 15.79
N GLY A 287 -0.16 -6.89 15.59
CA GLY A 287 1.25 -7.17 15.85
C GLY A 287 1.68 -7.09 17.31
N PHE A 288 0.88 -7.59 18.26
CA PHE A 288 1.28 -7.71 19.67
C PHE A 288 1.88 -9.10 19.97
N PRO A 289 3.21 -9.24 20.13
CA PRO A 289 3.87 -10.55 20.15
C PRO A 289 3.65 -11.34 21.45
N CYS A 290 3.37 -10.65 22.57
CA CYS A 290 3.22 -11.25 23.90
C CYS A 290 1.77 -11.32 24.39
N LEU A 291 0.82 -10.72 23.67
CA LEU A 291 -0.60 -10.71 24.04
C LEU A 291 -1.19 -12.13 23.92
N SER A 292 -1.62 -12.71 25.05
CA SER A 292 -2.16 -14.08 25.12
C SER A 292 -3.69 -14.14 25.21
N SER A 293 -4.32 -13.09 25.73
CA SER A 293 -5.77 -12.95 25.86
C SER A 293 -6.18 -11.50 25.67
N LEU A 294 -7.36 -11.27 25.08
CA LEU A 294 -7.98 -9.94 25.11
C LEU A 294 -8.52 -9.63 26.51
N PRO A 295 -8.40 -8.38 27.00
CA PRO A 295 -8.95 -7.96 28.28
C PRO A 295 -10.48 -8.08 28.40
N GLU A 296 -10.97 -8.32 29.61
CA GLU A 296 -12.43 -8.38 29.89
C GLU A 296 -13.15 -7.04 29.68
N TRP A 297 -12.43 -5.91 29.75
CA TRP A 297 -13.04 -4.59 29.53
C TRP A 297 -13.53 -4.35 28.11
N PHE A 298 -13.26 -5.24 27.16
CA PHE A 298 -13.83 -5.18 25.81
C PHE A 298 -15.36 -5.10 25.84
N GLY A 299 -16.03 -5.73 26.80
CA GLY A 299 -17.49 -5.66 26.93
C GLY A 299 -18.04 -4.25 27.22
N LYS A 300 -17.17 -3.26 27.50
CA LYS A 300 -17.56 -1.85 27.67
C LYS A 300 -17.79 -1.12 26.34
N PHE A 301 -17.35 -1.65 25.20
CA PHE A 301 -17.50 -1.00 23.90
C PHE A 301 -18.86 -1.27 23.25
N SER A 302 -19.92 -0.71 23.82
CA SER A 302 -21.29 -0.90 23.32
C SER A 302 -21.51 -0.40 21.88
N SER A 303 -20.69 0.54 21.40
CA SER A 303 -20.75 1.12 20.04
C SER A 303 -19.91 0.37 19.01
N LEU A 304 -19.12 -0.63 19.42
CA LEU A 304 -18.17 -1.30 18.55
C LEU A 304 -18.89 -2.12 17.49
N ARG A 305 -18.64 -1.82 16.21
CA ARG A 305 -19.19 -2.52 15.05
C ARG A 305 -18.20 -3.49 14.42
N THR A 306 -16.92 -3.12 14.44
CA THR A 306 -15.85 -3.92 13.83
C THR A 306 -14.69 -4.07 14.80
N LEU A 307 -14.32 -5.32 15.08
CA LEU A 307 -13.10 -5.68 15.79
C LEU A 307 -12.16 -6.41 14.83
N SER A 308 -10.98 -5.85 14.55
CA SER A 308 -9.94 -6.50 13.76
C SER A 308 -8.75 -6.87 14.64
N ILE A 309 -8.28 -8.11 14.52
CA ILE A 309 -7.15 -8.65 15.27
C ILE A 309 -6.17 -9.22 14.26
N GLU A 310 -5.03 -8.57 14.08
CA GLU A 310 -4.07 -8.88 13.03
C GLU A 310 -2.68 -9.20 13.59
N TYR A 311 -2.03 -10.25 13.10
CA TYR A 311 -0.63 -10.57 13.41
C TYR A 311 -0.32 -10.78 14.92
N CYS A 312 -1.31 -11.16 15.73
CA CYS A 312 -1.16 -11.46 17.16
C CYS A 312 -0.88 -12.95 17.39
N LYS A 313 0.38 -13.37 17.18
CA LYS A 313 0.78 -14.79 17.10
C LYS A 313 0.53 -15.61 18.37
N LYS A 314 0.58 -15.00 19.57
CA LYS A 314 0.39 -15.69 20.86
C LYS A 314 -1.03 -15.58 21.43
N LEU A 315 -1.91 -14.83 20.77
CA LEU A 315 -3.25 -14.57 21.26
C LEU A 315 -4.10 -15.84 21.11
N LYS A 316 -4.68 -16.30 22.22
CA LYS A 316 -5.44 -17.54 22.30
C LYS A 316 -6.90 -17.32 22.70
N TYR A 317 -7.16 -16.35 23.57
CA TYR A 317 -8.45 -16.20 24.24
C TYR A 317 -9.11 -14.86 23.91
N LEU A 318 -10.38 -14.91 23.54
CA LEU A 318 -11.29 -13.77 23.59
C LEU A 318 -11.72 -13.51 25.06
N PRO A 319 -12.32 -12.36 25.36
CA PRO A 319 -12.95 -12.09 26.65
C PRO A 319 -13.97 -13.17 27.03
N SER A 320 -14.46 -13.17 28.27
CA SER A 320 -15.55 -14.06 28.68
C SER A 320 -16.77 -13.93 27.78
N LYS A 321 -17.60 -14.98 27.74
CA LYS A 321 -18.79 -15.02 26.88
C LYS A 321 -19.74 -13.86 27.21
N GLU A 322 -19.85 -13.53 28.49
CA GLU A 322 -20.67 -12.45 29.01
C GLU A 322 -20.25 -11.09 28.41
N GLN A 323 -18.94 -10.82 28.33
CA GLN A 323 -18.42 -9.59 27.74
C GLN A 323 -18.54 -9.58 26.22
N MET A 324 -18.38 -10.73 25.57
CA MET A 324 -18.62 -10.81 24.12
C MET A 324 -20.09 -10.59 23.76
N LEU A 325 -21.03 -11.05 24.60
CA LEU A 325 -22.45 -10.81 24.41
C LEU A 325 -22.89 -9.38 24.73
N SER A 326 -22.13 -8.63 25.55
CA SER A 326 -22.44 -7.22 25.81
C SER A 326 -22.07 -6.31 24.63
N LEU A 327 -21.27 -6.79 23.67
CA LEU A 327 -20.95 -6.12 22.41
C LEU A 327 -22.13 -6.17 21.42
N THR A 328 -23.27 -5.61 21.81
CA THR A 328 -24.54 -5.70 21.07
C THR A 328 -24.52 -5.09 19.66
N SER A 329 -23.61 -4.14 19.41
CA SER A 329 -23.44 -3.51 18.08
C SER A 329 -22.41 -4.21 17.19
N LEU A 330 -21.72 -5.25 17.68
CA LEU A 330 -20.62 -5.88 16.95
C LEU A 330 -21.18 -6.68 15.77
N GLU A 331 -20.82 -6.25 14.57
CA GLU A 331 -21.27 -6.84 13.31
C GLU A 331 -20.19 -7.75 12.72
N ASN A 332 -18.92 -7.28 12.79
CA ASN A 332 -17.78 -7.89 12.12
C ASN A 332 -16.65 -8.19 13.10
N LEU A 333 -16.20 -9.44 13.13
CA LEU A 333 -14.96 -9.86 13.78
C LEU A 333 -13.99 -10.36 12.71
N ASN A 334 -12.90 -9.63 12.51
CA ASN A 334 -11.88 -9.95 11.53
C ASN A 334 -10.65 -10.49 12.25
N ILE A 335 -10.32 -11.76 12.02
CA ILE A 335 -9.14 -12.40 12.61
C ILE A 335 -8.11 -12.59 11.51
N GLY A 336 -7.20 -11.62 11.46
CA GLY A 336 -5.96 -11.56 10.73
C GLY A 336 -4.83 -12.35 11.40
N ASN A 337 -4.27 -13.37 10.78
CA ASN A 337 -2.83 -13.65 10.96
C ASN A 337 -2.44 -14.01 12.41
N SER A 338 -3.42 -14.54 13.14
CA SER A 338 -3.39 -14.81 14.57
C SER A 338 -3.79 -16.29 14.75
N PRO A 339 -2.90 -17.24 14.39
CA PRO A 339 -3.24 -18.65 14.18
C PRO A 339 -3.91 -19.30 15.39
N LEU A 340 -3.39 -19.05 16.59
CA LEU A 340 -3.87 -19.69 17.82
C LEU A 340 -5.30 -19.24 18.19
N LEU A 341 -5.61 -17.96 17.99
CA LEU A 341 -6.96 -17.45 18.21
C LEU A 341 -7.89 -17.99 17.13
N LEU A 342 -7.44 -17.95 15.87
CA LEU A 342 -8.23 -18.38 14.74
C LEU A 342 -8.64 -19.85 14.86
N GLU A 343 -7.70 -20.74 15.18
CA GLU A 343 -7.94 -22.16 15.42
C GLU A 343 -9.02 -22.36 16.49
N ARG A 344 -8.94 -21.64 17.62
CA ARG A 344 -9.90 -21.77 18.73
C ARG A 344 -11.27 -21.13 18.42
N CYS A 345 -11.33 -20.21 17.47
CA CYS A 345 -12.57 -19.56 17.00
C CYS A 345 -13.27 -20.34 15.87
N CYS A 346 -12.66 -21.35 15.26
CA CYS A 346 -13.32 -22.18 14.26
C CYS A 346 -14.56 -22.89 14.83
N SER A 347 -15.58 -23.11 13.98
CA SER A 347 -16.83 -23.76 14.39
C SER A 347 -16.58 -25.09 15.08
N GLY A 348 -17.09 -25.23 16.32
CA GLY A 348 -16.91 -26.43 17.15
C GLY A 348 -15.74 -26.38 18.13
N ASN A 349 -14.87 -25.36 18.07
CA ASN A 349 -13.75 -25.18 18.99
C ASN A 349 -14.10 -24.28 20.19
N GLU A 350 -13.17 -24.20 21.14
CA GLU A 350 -13.36 -23.68 22.50
C GLU A 350 -13.85 -22.22 22.57
N GLU A 351 -13.57 -21.36 21.60
CA GLU A 351 -14.00 -19.94 21.62
C GLU A 351 -15.22 -19.66 20.73
N TRP A 352 -15.61 -20.60 19.86
CA TRP A 352 -16.71 -20.41 18.91
C TRP A 352 -18.01 -19.99 19.60
N HIS A 353 -18.31 -20.60 20.74
CA HIS A 353 -19.53 -20.31 21.50
C HIS A 353 -19.63 -18.85 22.00
N LYS A 354 -18.53 -18.10 22.00
CA LYS A 354 -18.48 -16.67 22.35
C LYS A 354 -18.84 -15.78 21.18
N ILE A 355 -18.61 -16.23 19.94
CA ILE A 355 -18.75 -15.43 18.71
C ILE A 355 -19.82 -15.95 17.74
N ALA A 356 -20.43 -17.10 18.03
CA ALA A 356 -21.46 -17.72 17.18
C ALA A 356 -22.68 -16.83 16.90
N HIS A 357 -22.87 -15.76 17.68
CA HIS A 357 -23.96 -14.79 17.51
C HIS A 357 -23.64 -13.68 16.50
N LEU A 358 -22.40 -13.56 16.03
CA LEU A 358 -21.94 -12.51 15.11
C LEU A 358 -22.38 -12.80 13.67
N LYS A 359 -22.75 -11.75 12.93
CA LYS A 359 -23.26 -11.86 11.55
C LYS A 359 -22.16 -12.23 10.55
N GLN A 360 -20.94 -11.72 10.75
CA GLN A 360 -19.79 -12.00 9.89
C GLN A 360 -18.52 -12.17 10.74
N VAL A 361 -17.93 -13.36 10.69
CA VAL A 361 -16.57 -13.62 11.20
C VAL A 361 -15.71 -13.89 9.98
N THR A 362 -14.84 -12.94 9.63
CA THR A 362 -13.89 -13.12 8.53
C THR A 362 -12.53 -13.50 9.08
N SER A 363 -11.94 -14.56 8.54
CA SER A 363 -10.60 -14.97 8.87
C SER A 363 -9.71 -14.69 7.68
N SER A 364 -8.82 -13.72 7.82
CA SER A 364 -7.70 -13.54 6.91
C SER A 364 -6.48 -14.12 7.62
N SER A 365 -5.79 -15.11 7.07
CA SER A 365 -4.54 -15.59 7.67
C SER A 365 -3.42 -15.70 6.64
N PRO A 366 -2.23 -15.09 6.85
CA PRO A 366 -0.95 -15.39 6.28
C PRO A 366 -0.25 -16.48 7.09
N SER A 367 -0.89 -17.08 8.10
CA SER A 367 -0.42 -18.36 8.65
C SER A 367 -0.94 -19.56 7.85
N LEU A 368 -1.56 -19.34 6.69
CA LEU A 368 -1.67 -20.31 5.60
C LEU A 368 -0.61 -20.04 4.51
N LEU A 369 0.50 -19.36 4.83
CA LEU A 369 1.62 -19.22 3.89
C LEU A 369 2.45 -20.50 3.70
N ASP A 370 2.25 -21.53 4.52
CA ASP A 370 2.88 -22.85 4.28
C ASP A 370 1.91 -23.91 3.75
N HIS A 371 0.60 -23.67 3.71
CA HIS A 371 -0.35 -24.54 3.02
C HIS A 371 -1.40 -23.67 2.35
N ILE A 372 -1.07 -23.22 1.15
CA ILE A 372 -2.03 -22.74 0.18
C ILE A 372 -3.18 -23.74 0.10
N THR A 373 -4.34 -23.41 0.70
CA THR A 373 -5.54 -24.20 0.45
C THR A 373 -6.03 -23.80 -0.92
N ARG A 374 -5.64 -24.59 -1.91
CA ARG A 374 -6.16 -24.54 -3.27
C ARG A 374 -7.67 -24.72 -3.21
N ASN A 375 -8.41 -23.67 -3.53
CA ASN A 375 -9.84 -23.79 -3.75
C ASN A 375 -10.09 -24.23 -5.20
N MET A 376 -9.50 -25.37 -5.54
CA MET A 376 -9.71 -26.14 -6.77
C MET A 376 -10.64 -27.30 -6.40
N ASN A 377 -11.48 -27.74 -7.36
CA ASN A 377 -12.37 -28.89 -7.18
C ASN A 377 -11.60 -30.07 -6.55
N GLU A 378 -12.13 -30.73 -5.52
CA GLU A 378 -11.44 -31.79 -4.77
C GLU A 378 -10.92 -32.92 -5.68
N GLU A 379 -11.63 -33.20 -6.78
CA GLU A 379 -11.21 -34.15 -7.82
C GLU A 379 -9.96 -33.69 -8.60
N LEU A 380 -9.86 -32.40 -8.92
CA LEU A 380 -8.70 -31.83 -9.62
C LEU A 380 -7.47 -31.81 -8.71
N GLU A 381 -7.67 -31.54 -7.40
CA GLU A 381 -6.61 -31.62 -6.40
C GLU A 381 -6.11 -33.05 -6.21
N ALA A 382 -7.01 -34.04 -6.16
CA ALA A 382 -6.62 -35.44 -6.05
C ALA A 382 -5.79 -35.90 -7.27
N LEU A 383 -6.22 -35.53 -8.48
CA LEU A 383 -5.47 -35.82 -9.71
C LEU A 383 -4.12 -35.10 -9.74
N ARG A 384 -4.06 -33.83 -9.36
CA ARG A 384 -2.80 -33.08 -9.25
C ARG A 384 -1.86 -33.69 -8.20
N ARG A 385 -2.37 -34.16 -7.06
CA ARG A 385 -1.57 -34.86 -6.04
C ARG A 385 -0.98 -36.17 -6.55
N SER A 386 -1.65 -36.86 -7.46
CA SER A 386 -1.10 -38.08 -8.08
C SER A 386 0.10 -37.84 -9.01
N GLY A 387 0.36 -36.58 -9.36
CA GLY A 387 1.37 -36.22 -10.34
C GLY A 387 2.81 -36.40 -9.87
N ILE A 388 3.69 -36.61 -10.83
CA ILE A 388 5.13 -36.84 -10.65
C ILE A 388 5.89 -35.60 -11.14
N PHE A 389 6.87 -35.15 -10.36
CA PHE A 389 7.76 -34.07 -10.78
C PHE A 389 8.74 -34.53 -11.85
N SER A 390 9.07 -33.63 -12.76
CA SER A 390 10.10 -33.81 -13.78
C SER A 390 10.85 -32.51 -14.03
N ASN A 391 11.93 -32.57 -14.81
CA ASN A 391 12.74 -31.40 -15.17
C ASN A 391 13.21 -30.58 -13.94
N GLN A 392 13.79 -31.24 -12.93
CA GLN A 392 14.25 -30.59 -11.69
C GLN A 392 13.15 -29.80 -10.95
N ASN A 393 11.97 -30.41 -10.78
CA ASN A 393 10.79 -29.81 -10.14
C ASN A 393 10.24 -28.56 -10.86
N LYS A 394 10.62 -28.35 -12.13
CA LYS A 394 10.07 -27.27 -12.96
C LYS A 394 8.78 -27.64 -13.67
N GLU A 395 8.48 -28.94 -13.75
CA GLU A 395 7.28 -29.46 -14.38
C GLU A 395 6.71 -30.60 -13.53
N LYS A 396 5.40 -30.76 -13.55
CA LYS A 396 4.70 -31.89 -12.93
C LYS A 396 3.67 -32.45 -13.88
N CYS A 397 3.67 -33.77 -14.06
CA CYS A 397 2.76 -34.45 -14.97
C CYS A 397 1.88 -35.46 -14.24
N TRP A 398 0.64 -35.64 -14.72
CA TRP A 398 -0.30 -36.66 -14.23
C TRP A 398 -1.22 -37.09 -15.38
N THR A 399 -2.03 -38.12 -15.14
CA THR A 399 -3.07 -38.55 -16.09
C THR A 399 -4.44 -38.14 -15.58
N ASP A 400 -5.33 -37.68 -16.46
CA ASP A 400 -6.72 -37.43 -16.11
C ASP A 400 -7.52 -38.74 -15.97
N SER A 401 -8.79 -38.64 -15.60
CA SER A 401 -9.68 -39.80 -15.47
C SER A 401 -9.89 -40.60 -16.77
N SER A 402 -9.53 -40.03 -17.93
CA SER A 402 -9.60 -40.67 -19.24
C SER A 402 -8.22 -41.23 -19.69
N GLY A 403 -7.21 -41.19 -18.83
CA GLY A 403 -5.85 -41.67 -19.12
C GLY A 403 -5.02 -40.72 -19.99
N ARG A 404 -5.42 -39.45 -20.12
CA ARG A 404 -4.74 -38.45 -20.95
C ARG A 404 -3.74 -37.64 -20.12
N ASN A 405 -2.57 -37.39 -20.67
CA ASN A 405 -1.51 -36.64 -20.00
C ASN A 405 -1.92 -35.19 -19.72
N CYS A 406 -1.62 -34.71 -18.52
CA CYS A 406 -1.79 -33.32 -18.08
C CYS A 406 -0.47 -32.81 -17.50
N PHE A 407 -0.24 -31.50 -17.60
CA PHE A 407 0.98 -30.86 -17.13
C PHE A 407 0.69 -29.62 -16.30
N MET A 408 1.52 -29.40 -15.29
CA MET A 408 1.69 -28.12 -14.58
C MET A 408 3.13 -27.68 -14.79
N LEU A 409 3.31 -26.50 -15.37
CA LEU A 409 4.61 -25.86 -15.56
C LEU A 409 4.79 -24.80 -14.48
N PHE A 410 5.89 -24.89 -13.73
CA PHE A 410 6.19 -23.97 -12.63
C PHE A 410 7.02 -22.77 -13.09
N PRO A 411 7.04 -21.66 -12.34
CA PRO A 411 7.59 -20.40 -12.84
C PRO A 411 9.08 -20.42 -13.16
N LYS A 412 9.85 -21.32 -12.55
CA LYS A 412 11.29 -21.54 -12.90
C LYS A 412 11.52 -22.21 -14.25
N SER A 413 10.46 -22.66 -14.93
CA SER A 413 10.49 -23.05 -16.35
C SER A 413 10.17 -21.90 -17.30
N PHE A 414 9.67 -20.77 -16.79
CA PHE A 414 9.26 -19.62 -17.59
C PHE A 414 10.44 -18.70 -17.87
N ASN A 415 10.29 -17.88 -18.91
CA ASN A 415 11.07 -16.68 -19.11
C ASN A 415 10.25 -15.50 -18.55
N ILE A 416 10.69 -14.97 -17.41
CA ILE A 416 10.04 -13.86 -16.72
C ILE A 416 10.94 -12.64 -16.83
N CYS A 417 10.42 -11.55 -17.39
CA CYS A 417 11.19 -10.31 -17.49
C CYS A 417 11.61 -9.80 -16.11
N TRP A 418 12.91 -9.52 -15.97
CA TRP A 418 13.57 -9.08 -14.74
C TRP A 418 13.51 -10.05 -13.55
N GLU A 419 13.42 -11.36 -13.80
CA GLU A 419 13.31 -12.37 -12.73
C GLU A 419 14.41 -12.32 -11.65
N HIS A 420 15.59 -11.80 -11.97
CA HIS A 420 16.72 -11.68 -11.03
C HIS A 420 16.68 -10.39 -10.20
N GLU A 421 15.75 -9.46 -10.48
CA GLU A 421 15.67 -8.18 -9.79
C GLU A 421 14.59 -8.21 -8.69
N THR A 422 15.06 -8.25 -7.44
CA THR A 422 14.20 -8.25 -6.24
C THR A 422 13.34 -6.99 -6.06
N ARG A 423 13.61 -5.95 -6.85
CA ARG A 423 12.80 -4.72 -6.92
C ARG A 423 11.49 -4.93 -7.66
N TYR A 424 11.43 -5.90 -8.58
CA TYR A 424 10.26 -6.14 -9.43
C TYR A 424 9.54 -7.44 -9.05
N TRP A 425 10.30 -8.47 -8.67
CA TRP A 425 9.75 -9.77 -8.26
C TRP A 425 10.27 -10.20 -6.90
N LYS A 426 9.36 -10.66 -6.04
CA LYS A 426 9.67 -11.35 -4.80
C LYS A 426 9.36 -12.82 -4.98
N TRP A 427 10.37 -13.68 -4.89
CA TRP A 427 10.20 -15.13 -4.96
C TRP A 427 9.79 -15.69 -3.59
N LEU A 428 8.79 -16.58 -3.59
CA LEU A 428 8.25 -17.24 -2.41
C LEU A 428 8.41 -18.75 -2.55
N SER A 429 8.80 -19.45 -1.48
CA SER A 429 8.76 -20.91 -1.48
C SER A 429 7.36 -21.38 -1.06
N ILE A 430 6.81 -22.34 -1.79
CA ILE A 430 5.54 -23.01 -1.46
C ILE A 430 5.70 -24.52 -1.60
N THR A 431 5.05 -25.29 -0.73
CA THR A 431 5.04 -26.75 -0.83
C THR A 431 4.00 -27.21 -1.85
N GLU A 432 4.41 -27.96 -2.85
CA GLU A 432 3.55 -28.61 -3.83
C GLU A 432 3.40 -30.10 -3.49
N PRO A 433 2.20 -30.53 -3.07
CA PRO A 433 1.97 -31.93 -2.68
C PRO A 433 2.12 -32.89 -3.87
N SER A 434 2.75 -34.05 -3.70
CA SER A 434 2.86 -35.07 -4.78
C SER A 434 2.75 -36.51 -4.30
N ALA A 435 2.68 -37.46 -5.24
CA ALA A 435 2.54 -38.88 -4.94
C ALA A 435 3.85 -39.52 -4.43
N SER A 436 4.99 -38.93 -4.77
CA SER A 436 6.32 -39.51 -4.50
C SER A 436 7.06 -38.78 -3.38
N ASP A 437 7.04 -37.45 -3.41
CA ASP A 437 7.66 -36.58 -2.39
C ASP A 437 7.16 -35.14 -2.58
N ASP A 438 6.84 -34.44 -1.49
CA ASP A 438 6.39 -33.05 -1.57
C ASP A 438 7.57 -32.15 -1.94
N ALA A 439 7.45 -31.37 -3.01
CA ALA A 439 8.53 -30.49 -3.44
C ALA A 439 8.26 -29.05 -3.05
N GLU A 440 9.30 -28.34 -2.59
CA GLU A 440 9.27 -26.89 -2.54
C GLU A 440 9.44 -26.33 -3.95
N ILE A 441 8.47 -25.53 -4.39
CA ILE A 441 8.51 -24.79 -5.64
C ILE A 441 8.57 -23.29 -5.35
N GLU A 442 9.28 -22.56 -6.19
CA GLU A 442 9.38 -21.10 -6.07
C GLU A 442 8.36 -20.41 -6.98
N VAL A 443 7.56 -19.52 -6.40
CA VAL A 443 6.56 -18.72 -7.12
C VAL A 443 6.87 -17.22 -7.03
N PRO A 444 6.79 -16.46 -8.14
CA PRO A 444 7.07 -15.03 -8.16
C PRO A 444 5.84 -14.22 -7.77
N GLU A 445 6.03 -13.27 -6.86
CA GLU A 445 5.09 -12.21 -6.50
C GLU A 445 5.56 -10.87 -7.10
N LEU A 446 4.69 -10.22 -7.86
CA LEU A 446 4.95 -8.94 -8.48
C LEU A 446 4.95 -7.82 -7.42
N VAL A 447 6.06 -7.12 -7.26
CA VAL A 447 6.24 -6.11 -6.20
C VAL A 447 5.60 -4.77 -6.58
N ASP A 448 6.07 -4.15 -7.65
CA ASP A 448 5.51 -2.93 -8.26
C ASP A 448 6.23 -2.69 -9.60
N VAL A 449 5.51 -2.73 -10.72
CA VAL A 449 6.06 -2.51 -12.07
C VAL A 449 5.10 -1.74 -12.95
N CYS A 450 5.62 -1.01 -13.94
CA CYS A 450 4.79 -0.32 -14.94
C CYS A 450 4.37 -1.22 -16.12
N TRP A 451 5.08 -2.34 -16.34
CA TRP A 451 4.77 -3.36 -17.34
C TRP A 451 5.24 -4.73 -16.86
N LEU A 452 4.70 -5.81 -17.42
CA LEU A 452 5.12 -7.18 -17.11
C LEU A 452 5.10 -8.06 -18.35
N ASP A 453 5.93 -9.10 -18.36
CA ASP A 453 5.99 -10.08 -19.44
C ASP A 453 6.46 -11.43 -18.90
N VAL A 454 5.59 -12.43 -18.97
CA VAL A 454 5.79 -13.79 -18.45
C VAL A 454 5.49 -14.79 -19.55
N ARG A 455 6.48 -15.62 -19.90
CA ARG A 455 6.44 -16.49 -21.08
C ARG A 455 6.74 -17.94 -20.71
N GLY A 456 5.87 -18.86 -21.07
CA GLY A 456 6.06 -20.30 -20.93
C GLY A 456 6.02 -21.02 -22.27
N LYS A 457 6.55 -22.25 -22.28
CA LYS A 457 6.54 -23.11 -23.46
C LYS A 457 6.40 -24.58 -23.06
N LEU A 458 5.83 -25.38 -23.96
CA LEU A 458 5.68 -26.82 -23.80
C LEU A 458 5.87 -27.51 -25.14
N ASP A 459 6.61 -28.62 -25.14
CA ASP A 459 6.64 -29.54 -26.28
C ASP A 459 5.37 -30.40 -26.31
N ILE A 460 4.57 -30.28 -27.38
CA ILE A 460 3.31 -31.01 -27.54
C ILE A 460 3.53 -32.52 -27.71
N SER A 461 4.74 -32.97 -28.02
CA SER A 461 5.08 -34.41 -28.08
C SER A 461 4.85 -35.12 -26.73
N LYS A 462 4.87 -34.36 -25.64
CA LYS A 462 4.57 -34.84 -24.27
C LYS A 462 3.08 -35.10 -24.02
N LEU A 463 2.19 -34.59 -24.88
CA LEU A 463 0.74 -34.67 -24.74
C LEU A 463 0.16 -35.88 -25.47
N SER A 464 -1.08 -36.23 -25.13
CA SER A 464 -1.78 -37.34 -25.80
C SER A 464 -2.20 -36.91 -27.22
N PRO A 465 -1.98 -37.72 -28.26
CA PRO A 465 -2.32 -37.37 -29.65
C PRO A 465 -3.82 -37.34 -29.90
N GLY A 466 -4.29 -36.48 -30.81
CA GLY A 466 -5.70 -36.37 -31.21
C GLY A 466 -6.64 -35.85 -30.10
N VAL A 467 -6.13 -35.05 -29.17
CA VAL A 467 -6.89 -34.51 -28.03
C VAL A 467 -6.88 -32.99 -28.08
N ASN A 468 -8.02 -32.37 -27.79
CA ASN A 468 -8.11 -30.93 -27.60
C ASN A 468 -7.69 -30.55 -26.16
N TYR A 469 -6.66 -29.72 -26.05
CA TYR A 469 -6.07 -29.23 -24.81
C TYR A 469 -6.36 -27.75 -24.61
N GLU A 470 -6.55 -27.34 -23.36
CA GLU A 470 -6.57 -25.93 -22.96
C GLU A 470 -5.32 -25.57 -22.16
N VAL A 471 -4.89 -24.31 -22.29
CA VAL A 471 -3.81 -23.71 -21.50
C VAL A 471 -4.41 -22.65 -20.58
N VAL A 472 -4.11 -22.74 -19.29
CA VAL A 472 -4.56 -21.79 -18.27
C VAL A 472 -3.41 -21.36 -17.38
N PHE A 473 -3.30 -20.06 -17.08
CA PHE A 473 -2.43 -19.58 -16.01
C PHE A 473 -3.13 -19.74 -14.66
N VAL A 474 -2.38 -20.16 -13.65
CA VAL A 474 -2.87 -20.22 -12.27
C VAL A 474 -2.23 -19.10 -11.47
N VAL A 475 -3.05 -18.14 -11.04
CA VAL A 475 -2.57 -16.91 -10.39
C VAL A 475 -3.36 -16.57 -9.14
N MET A 476 -2.77 -15.75 -8.27
CA MET A 476 -3.42 -15.18 -7.09
C MET A 476 -3.12 -13.68 -7.03
N PHE A 477 -4.11 -12.89 -6.63
CA PHE A 477 -3.90 -11.48 -6.30
C PHE A 477 -3.77 -11.27 -4.80
N ARG A 478 -2.71 -10.59 -4.34
CA ARG A 478 -2.54 -10.18 -2.94
C ARG A 478 -3.62 -9.20 -2.52
N GLU A 479 -3.88 -9.13 -1.23
CA GLU A 479 -4.88 -8.24 -0.63
C GLU A 479 -4.68 -6.76 -1.01
N ARG A 480 -3.42 -6.31 -1.06
CA ARG A 480 -3.03 -4.94 -1.45
C ARG A 480 -2.62 -4.83 -2.93
N SER A 481 -3.13 -5.70 -3.79
CA SER A 481 -2.87 -5.62 -5.24
C SER A 481 -3.68 -4.49 -5.88
N TYR A 482 -3.07 -3.80 -6.85
CA TYR A 482 -3.67 -2.70 -7.62
C TYR A 482 -3.09 -2.66 -9.03
N GLY A 483 -3.70 -1.83 -9.89
CA GLY A 483 -3.22 -1.58 -11.25
C GLY A 483 -3.78 -2.56 -12.29
N TRP A 484 -4.82 -3.32 -11.96
CA TRP A 484 -5.34 -4.42 -12.79
C TRP A 484 -6.56 -4.04 -13.63
N HIS A 485 -6.94 -2.76 -13.63
CA HIS A 485 -8.02 -2.17 -14.43
C HIS A 485 -7.63 -2.02 -15.91
N ILE A 486 -6.32 -1.94 -16.20
CA ILE A 486 -5.80 -2.02 -17.56
C ILE A 486 -5.82 -3.51 -17.99
N PRO A 487 -6.40 -3.85 -19.15
CA PRO A 487 -6.42 -5.22 -19.63
C PRO A 487 -5.00 -5.77 -19.85
N VAL A 488 -4.80 -7.03 -19.44
CA VAL A 488 -3.58 -7.80 -19.72
C VAL A 488 -3.81 -8.65 -20.97
N ASP A 489 -2.80 -8.74 -21.84
CA ASP A 489 -2.81 -9.61 -23.00
C ASP A 489 -2.37 -11.03 -22.63
N LEU A 490 -3.19 -12.01 -23.00
CA LEU A 490 -2.89 -13.43 -22.94
C LEU A 490 -2.78 -13.95 -24.35
N CYS A 491 -1.68 -14.62 -24.68
CA CYS A 491 -1.46 -15.14 -26.02
C CYS A 491 -1.06 -16.62 -25.97
N LEU A 492 -1.60 -17.41 -26.89
CA LEU A 492 -1.18 -18.78 -27.19
C LEU A 492 -0.70 -18.83 -28.65
N GLU A 493 0.55 -19.18 -28.86
CA GLU A 493 1.15 -19.41 -30.16
C GLU A 493 1.35 -20.90 -30.41
N LEU A 494 0.74 -21.39 -31.49
CA LEU A 494 0.79 -22.78 -31.92
C LEU A 494 2.04 -23.05 -32.77
N PRO A 495 2.44 -24.33 -32.90
CA PRO A 495 3.50 -24.67 -33.83
C PRO A 495 3.06 -24.30 -35.26
N GLY A 496 3.90 -23.52 -35.96
CA GLY A 496 3.54 -22.88 -37.23
C GLY A 496 3.19 -21.38 -37.13
N GLY A 497 3.23 -20.79 -35.93
CA GLY A 497 3.16 -19.34 -35.72
C GLY A 497 1.74 -18.76 -35.67
N GLN A 498 0.70 -19.60 -35.67
CA GLN A 498 -0.68 -19.15 -35.47
C GLN A 498 -0.87 -18.71 -34.02
N ARG A 499 -1.45 -17.52 -33.81
CA ARG A 499 -1.63 -16.91 -32.48
C ARG A 499 -3.10 -16.73 -32.14
N GLN A 500 -3.46 -17.03 -30.90
CA GLN A 500 -4.70 -16.67 -30.25
C GLN A 500 -4.36 -15.61 -29.20
N VAL A 501 -4.94 -14.41 -29.30
CA VAL A 501 -4.70 -13.32 -28.33
C VAL A 501 -6.03 -12.89 -27.73
N GLN A 502 -6.07 -12.74 -26.42
CA GLN A 502 -7.23 -12.22 -25.70
C GLN A 502 -6.80 -11.19 -24.65
N LYS A 503 -7.63 -10.17 -24.45
CA LYS A 503 -7.45 -9.14 -23.43
C LYS A 503 -8.35 -9.41 -22.24
N VAL A 504 -7.79 -9.42 -21.04
CA VAL A 504 -8.53 -9.71 -19.81
C VAL A 504 -8.30 -8.61 -18.78
N VAL A 505 -9.38 -8.01 -18.27
CA VAL A 505 -9.32 -7.08 -17.13
C VAL A 505 -9.30 -7.90 -15.85
N LEU A 506 -8.29 -7.70 -15.00
CA LEU A 506 -8.05 -8.54 -13.82
C LEU A 506 -8.43 -7.85 -12.50
N GLU A 507 -8.86 -6.58 -12.53
CA GLU A 507 -9.23 -5.79 -11.34
C GLU A 507 -10.31 -6.47 -10.49
N SER A 508 -11.33 -7.06 -11.13
CA SER A 508 -12.46 -7.70 -10.46
C SER A 508 -12.18 -9.12 -9.96
N MET A 509 -10.95 -9.63 -10.14
CA MET A 509 -10.60 -10.98 -9.71
C MET A 509 -10.51 -11.07 -8.18
N PRO A 510 -11.01 -12.17 -7.57
CA PRO A 510 -11.00 -12.33 -6.12
C PRO A 510 -9.56 -12.31 -5.57
N LYS A 511 -9.35 -11.50 -4.54
CA LYS A 511 -8.06 -11.42 -3.83
C LYS A 511 -7.88 -12.63 -2.91
N LEU A 512 -6.63 -13.02 -2.68
CA LEU A 512 -6.21 -14.13 -1.82
C LEU A 512 -6.78 -15.51 -2.22
N LYS A 513 -7.24 -15.65 -3.47
CA LYS A 513 -7.73 -16.91 -4.04
C LYS A 513 -6.95 -17.25 -5.31
N TRP A 514 -6.59 -18.52 -5.47
CA TRP A 514 -6.07 -19.02 -6.74
C TRP A 514 -7.18 -19.07 -7.78
N ILE A 515 -6.89 -18.55 -8.96
CA ILE A 515 -7.80 -18.49 -10.09
C ILE A 515 -7.10 -19.00 -11.34
N GLU A 516 -7.86 -19.68 -12.19
CA GLU A 516 -7.43 -20.08 -13.52
C GLU A 516 -7.83 -18.99 -14.52
N ILE A 517 -6.86 -18.47 -15.26
CA ILE A 517 -7.09 -17.53 -16.36
C ILE A 517 -6.80 -18.25 -17.67
N ARG A 518 -7.83 -18.45 -18.48
CA ARG A 518 -7.74 -19.14 -19.77
C ARG A 518 -6.86 -18.36 -20.74
N VAL A 519 -5.90 -19.04 -21.38
CA VAL A 519 -5.04 -18.46 -22.42
C VAL A 519 -5.54 -18.82 -23.82
N GLY A 520 -5.92 -20.08 -24.03
CA GLY A 520 -6.40 -20.59 -25.33
C GLY A 520 -6.56 -22.10 -25.32
N ASP A 521 -6.92 -22.68 -26.47
CA ASP A 521 -6.98 -24.14 -26.68
C ASP A 521 -6.46 -24.56 -28.05
N PHE A 522 -6.05 -25.82 -28.16
CA PHE A 522 -5.48 -26.39 -29.38
C PHE A 522 -5.63 -27.92 -29.41
N GLU A 523 -5.67 -28.48 -30.62
CA GLU A 523 -5.73 -29.92 -30.83
C GLU A 523 -4.34 -30.49 -31.13
N THR A 524 -3.98 -31.59 -30.46
CA THR A 524 -2.73 -32.31 -30.74
C THR A 524 -2.86 -33.15 -32.01
N PRO A 525 -1.77 -33.29 -32.80
CA PRO A 525 -1.81 -34.09 -34.03
C PRO A 525 -2.11 -35.56 -33.75
N GLN A 526 -2.78 -36.25 -34.69
CA GLN A 526 -3.13 -37.67 -34.55
C GLN A 526 -1.94 -38.63 -34.68
N GLN A 527 -0.85 -38.19 -35.30
CA GLN A 527 0.40 -38.94 -35.40
C GLN A 527 1.56 -38.04 -34.96
N PRO A 528 2.55 -38.56 -34.22
CA PRO A 528 3.76 -37.80 -33.93
C PRO A 528 4.44 -37.44 -35.26
N GLY A 529 4.64 -36.14 -35.50
CA GLY A 529 5.35 -35.65 -36.68
C GLY A 529 6.79 -36.18 -36.71
N GLY A 530 7.38 -36.26 -37.90
CA GLY A 530 8.80 -36.59 -38.05
C GLY A 530 9.71 -35.52 -37.40
N ASP A 531 10.97 -35.88 -37.16
CA ASP A 531 11.99 -35.15 -36.36
C ASP A 531 12.21 -33.65 -36.71
N ASP A 532 11.67 -33.15 -37.83
CA ASP A 532 11.86 -31.76 -38.33
C ASP A 532 10.66 -30.82 -38.13
N GLN A 533 9.58 -31.25 -37.46
CA GLN A 533 8.45 -30.36 -37.17
C GLN A 533 8.65 -29.59 -35.86
N GLN A 534 8.39 -28.29 -35.89
CA GLN A 534 8.30 -27.50 -34.66
C GLN A 534 7.16 -28.06 -33.81
N THR A 535 7.45 -28.55 -32.61
CA THR A 535 6.47 -29.16 -31.69
C THR A 535 6.19 -28.30 -30.46
N GLU A 536 6.79 -27.12 -30.34
CA GLU A 536 6.60 -26.25 -29.18
C GLU A 536 5.38 -25.34 -29.35
N ILE A 537 4.51 -25.31 -28.33
CA ILE A 537 3.59 -24.20 -28.10
C ILE A 537 4.27 -23.15 -27.21
N ASN A 538 3.97 -21.88 -27.45
CA ASN A 538 4.37 -20.78 -26.56
C ASN A 538 3.12 -20.10 -26.01
N PHE A 539 3.17 -19.71 -24.75
CA PHE A 539 2.08 -18.98 -24.12
C PHE A 539 2.63 -17.88 -23.21
N TRP A 540 1.91 -16.78 -23.10
CA TRP A 540 2.42 -15.59 -22.44
C TRP A 540 1.29 -14.78 -21.82
N LEU A 541 1.64 -14.11 -20.73
CA LEU A 541 0.84 -13.12 -20.01
C LEU A 541 1.69 -11.85 -19.97
N PHE A 542 1.25 -10.80 -20.67
CA PHE A 542 2.03 -9.58 -20.81
C PHE A 542 1.14 -8.33 -20.87
N GLU A 543 1.72 -7.22 -20.47
CA GLU A 543 1.12 -5.91 -20.55
C GLU A 543 2.27 -4.90 -20.61
N HIS A 544 2.30 -4.03 -21.63
CA HIS A 544 3.45 -3.16 -21.94
C HIS A 544 3.13 -1.65 -21.87
N GLU A 545 1.94 -1.23 -21.40
CA GLU A 545 1.58 0.19 -21.30
C GLU A 545 2.26 0.86 -20.08
N VAL A 546 3.29 1.66 -20.37
CA VAL A 546 4.29 2.20 -19.43
C VAL A 546 3.75 3.23 -18.41
N LEU A 547 2.43 3.44 -18.30
CA LEU A 547 1.85 4.51 -17.48
C LEU A 547 1.10 4.04 -16.24
N ASN A 548 0.88 2.74 -16.06
CA ASN A 548 0.09 2.20 -14.95
C ASN A 548 0.89 1.20 -14.10
N SER A 549 1.13 1.56 -12.85
CA SER A 549 1.83 0.72 -11.87
C SER A 549 0.92 -0.43 -11.42
N LYS A 550 1.49 -1.64 -11.37
CA LYS A 550 0.81 -2.91 -11.08
C LYS A 550 1.53 -3.65 -9.98
N LYS A 551 0.77 -4.21 -9.05
CA LYS A 551 1.31 -4.89 -7.88
C LYS A 551 0.49 -6.10 -7.47
N GLY A 552 1.18 -7.09 -6.90
CA GLY A 552 0.59 -8.13 -6.07
C GLY A 552 0.04 -9.33 -6.83
N LEU A 553 0.38 -9.52 -8.10
CA LEU A 553 0.12 -10.76 -8.82
C LEU A 553 1.14 -11.82 -8.39
N VAL A 554 0.65 -12.98 -7.97
CA VAL A 554 1.46 -14.18 -7.70
C VAL A 554 1.14 -15.22 -8.76
N ILE A 555 2.15 -15.83 -9.36
CA ILE A 555 1.97 -16.81 -10.43
C ILE A 555 2.37 -18.19 -9.90
N GLU A 556 1.43 -19.12 -9.77
CA GLU A 556 1.74 -20.50 -9.41
C GLU A 556 2.38 -21.25 -10.57
N GLY A 557 1.93 -20.95 -11.80
CA GLY A 557 2.37 -21.63 -13.01
C GLY A 557 1.30 -21.66 -14.08
N ALA A 558 1.38 -22.64 -14.98
CA ALA A 558 0.41 -22.85 -16.05
C ALA A 558 0.04 -24.33 -16.16
N ILE A 559 -1.27 -24.60 -16.29
CA ILE A 559 -1.80 -25.94 -16.48
C ILE A 559 -2.14 -26.16 -17.96
N ILE A 560 -1.73 -27.31 -18.49
CA ILE A 560 -2.10 -27.82 -19.80
C ILE A 560 -2.86 -29.13 -19.58
N ARG A 561 -4.15 -29.13 -19.91
CA ARG A 561 -5.04 -30.28 -19.67
C ARG A 561 -6.04 -30.47 -20.80
N PRO A 562 -6.60 -31.68 -20.99
CA PRO A 562 -7.68 -31.89 -21.95
C PRO A 562 -8.87 -30.97 -21.63
N LYS A 563 -9.37 -30.30 -22.67
CA LYS A 563 -10.57 -29.45 -22.58
C LYS A 563 -11.79 -30.36 -22.33
N LYS A 564 -12.58 -30.03 -21.31
CA LYS A 564 -13.80 -30.77 -20.97
C LYS A 564 -14.92 -30.52 -21.98
#